data_AF-A0A7W9MFR0-F1
#
_entry.id   AF-A0A7W9MFR0-F1
#
_cell.length_a   1.000
_cell.length_b   1.000
_cell.length_c   1.000
_cell.angle_alpha   90.00
_cell.angle_beta   90.00
_cell.angle_gamma   90.00
#
_symmetry.space_group_name_H-M   'P 1'
#
loop_
_entity.id
_entity.type
_entity.pdbx_description
1 polymer ?
#
loop_
_entity_poly.entity_id
_entity_poly.type
_entity_poly.pdbx_seq_one_letter_code
_entity_poly.pdbx_strand_id
1 'polypeptide(L)'
;MSIDYPAIEATRERIRAQHLREHRPPSSARGLHHFALISSDVEATIAFYQDLLEFPLTEIFENRDYRGSNHFFFDIGNGNLLAFFDFPGLDLGPYKEILGGLHHVAISVDPSTWERLRGKLEAAGVPHQVESGASIYFADPDGARLELLADPLGEMYGSHVI
;
A
#
# COMPACT_ATOMS: atom_id res chain seq x y z
N MET A 1 19.49 23.18 -9.17
CA MET A 1 18.35 24.11 -9.03
C MET A 1 17.99 24.17 -7.56
N SER A 2 17.84 25.37 -6.98
CA SER A 2 17.35 25.52 -5.60
C SER A 2 15.82 25.44 -5.58
N ILE A 3 15.26 24.72 -4.61
CA ILE A 3 13.81 24.62 -4.43
C ILE A 3 13.30 25.93 -3.81
N ASP A 4 12.27 26.53 -4.42
CA ASP A 4 11.61 27.73 -3.91
C ASP A 4 10.46 27.35 -2.97
N TYR A 5 10.80 27.12 -1.70
CA TYR A 5 9.83 26.73 -0.68
C TYR A 5 8.72 27.78 -0.44
N PRO A 6 9.01 29.09 -0.37
CA PRO A 6 7.95 30.10 -0.26
C PRO A 6 6.94 30.06 -1.40
N ALA A 7 7.38 29.91 -2.65
CA ALA A 7 6.46 29.81 -3.79
C ALA A 7 5.59 28.53 -3.74
N ILE A 8 6.16 27.42 -3.28
CA ILE A 8 5.42 26.17 -3.05
C ILE A 8 4.34 26.36 -1.98
N GLU A 9 4.67 27.02 -0.86
CA GLU A 9 3.70 27.29 0.21
C GLU A 9 2.56 28.19 -0.27
N ALA A 10 2.89 29.29 -0.96
CA ALA A 10 1.89 30.17 -1.55
C ALA A 10 0.98 29.43 -2.55
N THR A 11 1.55 28.50 -3.31
CA THR A 11 0.79 27.64 -4.22
C THR A 11 -0.13 26.68 -3.47
N ARG A 12 0.33 26.08 -2.36
CA ARG A 12 -0.46 25.18 -1.53
C ARG A 12 -1.67 25.88 -0.93
N GLU A 13 -1.48 27.07 -0.37
CA GLU A 13 -2.57 27.86 0.22
C GLU A 13 -3.58 28.31 -0.85
N ARG A 14 -3.10 28.70 -2.04
CA ARG A 14 -4.00 28.98 -3.17
C ARG A 14 -4.83 27.75 -3.57
N ILE A 15 -4.22 26.56 -3.67
CA ILE A 15 -4.92 25.31 -4.01
C ILE A 15 -5.95 24.95 -2.94
N ARG A 16 -5.57 25.05 -1.66
CA ARG A 16 -6.46 24.81 -0.53
C ARG A 16 -7.69 25.72 -0.61
N ALA A 17 -7.49 27.03 -0.74
CA ALA A 17 -8.56 28.02 -0.81
C ALA A 17 -9.48 27.81 -2.04
N GLN A 18 -8.94 27.34 -3.16
CA GLN A 18 -9.69 27.15 -4.40
C GLN A 18 -10.47 25.82 -4.46
N HIS A 19 -9.91 24.75 -3.90
CA HIS A 19 -10.40 23.38 -4.16
C HIS A 19 -10.91 22.63 -2.92
N LEU A 20 -10.41 22.95 -1.72
CA LEU A 20 -10.87 22.31 -0.49
C LEU A 20 -12.21 22.93 -0.06
N ARG A 21 -13.26 22.10 0.01
CA ARG A 21 -14.60 22.55 0.41
C ARG A 21 -14.82 22.27 1.89
N GLU A 22 -15.25 23.28 2.64
CA GLU A 22 -15.64 23.13 4.05
C GLU A 22 -16.79 22.11 4.21
N HIS A 23 -17.76 22.14 3.29
CA HIS A 23 -18.85 21.19 3.22
C HIS A 23 -18.69 20.31 1.98
N ARG A 24 -18.26 19.06 2.19
CA ARG A 24 -18.17 18.05 1.14
C ARG A 24 -19.50 17.28 1.03
N PRO A 25 -20.03 17.05 -0.18
CA PRO A 25 -21.16 16.13 -0.34
C PRO A 25 -20.73 14.70 0.00
N PRO A 26 -21.68 13.78 0.28
CA PRO A 26 -21.38 12.37 0.40
C PRO A 26 -20.63 11.85 -0.85
N SER A 27 -19.66 10.97 -0.63
CA SER A 27 -18.93 10.33 -1.72
C SER A 27 -19.87 9.47 -2.56
N SER A 28 -19.69 9.48 -3.88
CA SER A 28 -20.31 8.50 -4.78
C SER A 28 -19.56 7.16 -4.79
N ALA A 29 -18.33 7.13 -4.26
CA ALA A 29 -17.54 5.92 -4.14
C ALA A 29 -17.93 5.14 -2.88
N ARG A 30 -17.71 3.83 -2.91
CA ARG A 30 -17.97 2.91 -1.79
C ARG A 30 -16.71 2.46 -1.05
N GLY A 31 -15.57 3.07 -1.36
CA GLY A 31 -14.24 2.65 -0.91
C GLY A 31 -13.43 1.97 -2.03
N LEU A 32 -12.22 1.54 -1.67
CA LEU A 32 -11.38 0.72 -2.54
C LEU A 32 -12.00 -0.69 -2.62
N HIS A 33 -12.19 -1.24 -3.82
CA HIS A 33 -12.68 -2.62 -3.94
C HIS A 33 -11.53 -3.62 -3.81
N HIS A 34 -10.47 -3.41 -4.57
CA HIS A 34 -9.22 -4.16 -4.51
C HIS A 34 -8.12 -3.34 -5.20
N PHE A 35 -6.86 -3.68 -4.92
CA PHE A 35 -5.70 -3.10 -5.58
C PHE A 35 -4.79 -4.23 -6.08
N ALA A 36 -4.26 -4.13 -7.30
CA ALA A 36 -3.48 -5.20 -7.91
C ALA A 36 -2.01 -4.80 -8.09
N LEU A 37 -1.12 -5.70 -7.70
CA LEU A 37 0.33 -5.65 -7.88
C LEU A 37 0.79 -6.76 -8.82
N ILE A 38 2.08 -6.78 -9.10
CA ILE A 38 2.73 -7.81 -9.90
C ILE A 38 3.70 -8.56 -8.99
N SER A 39 3.70 -9.88 -9.09
CA SER A 39 4.58 -10.80 -8.38
C SER A 39 5.55 -11.47 -9.36
N SER A 40 6.83 -11.60 -9.01
CA SER A 40 7.76 -12.43 -9.79
C SER A 40 7.77 -13.90 -9.35
N ASP A 41 7.35 -14.17 -8.11
CA ASP A 41 7.29 -15.50 -7.50
C ASP A 41 6.07 -15.59 -6.57
N VAL A 42 5.08 -16.39 -6.98
CA VAL A 42 3.80 -16.56 -6.27
C VAL A 42 4.02 -17.09 -4.85
N GLU A 43 4.92 -18.06 -4.65
CA GLU A 43 5.14 -18.66 -3.33
C GLU A 43 5.87 -17.68 -2.39
N ALA A 44 6.83 -16.92 -2.91
CA ALA A 44 7.50 -15.88 -2.15
C ALA A 44 6.53 -14.76 -1.73
N THR A 45 5.64 -14.34 -2.64
CA THR A 45 4.57 -13.38 -2.33
C THR A 45 3.62 -13.94 -1.27
N ILE A 46 3.18 -15.20 -1.36
CA ILE A 46 2.33 -15.83 -0.34
C ILE A 46 3.04 -15.87 1.01
N ALA A 47 4.30 -16.33 1.08
CA ALA A 47 5.05 -16.37 2.32
C ALA A 47 5.19 -14.98 2.97
N PHE A 48 5.37 -13.94 2.15
CA PHE A 48 5.47 -12.57 2.64
C PHE A 48 4.13 -12.02 3.15
N TYR A 49 3.07 -12.07 2.35
CA TYR A 49 1.80 -11.44 2.72
C TYR A 49 0.99 -12.28 3.72
N GLN A 50 0.94 -13.59 3.55
CA GLN A 50 0.20 -14.46 4.46
C GLN A 50 1.01 -14.82 5.70
N ASP A 51 2.22 -15.34 5.55
CA ASP A 51 2.88 -15.95 6.71
C ASP A 51 3.61 -14.89 7.55
N LEU A 52 4.25 -13.91 6.90
CA LEU A 52 4.94 -12.81 7.57
C LEU A 52 3.98 -11.70 8.00
N LEU A 53 3.16 -11.16 7.09
CA LEU A 53 2.25 -10.05 7.39
C LEU A 53 0.87 -10.46 7.92
N GLU A 54 0.51 -11.74 7.83
CA GLU A 54 -0.76 -12.28 8.34
C GLU A 54 -2.01 -11.82 7.61
N PHE A 55 -1.86 -11.47 6.33
CA PHE A 55 -2.95 -11.18 5.42
C PHE A 55 -3.33 -12.48 4.71
N PRO A 56 -4.46 -13.14 5.05
CA PRO A 56 -4.76 -14.47 4.53
C PRO A 56 -4.95 -14.48 3.02
N LEU A 57 -4.37 -15.48 2.34
CA LEU A 57 -4.72 -15.76 0.94
C LEU A 57 -6.19 -16.21 0.89
N THR A 58 -6.99 -15.54 0.06
CA THR A 58 -8.43 -15.80 -0.05
C THR A 58 -8.79 -16.64 -1.27
N GLU A 59 -8.11 -16.42 -2.40
CA GLU A 59 -8.41 -17.10 -3.66
C GLU A 59 -7.20 -17.07 -4.60
N ILE A 60 -7.08 -18.06 -5.49
CA ILE A 60 -6.14 -18.12 -6.60
C ILE A 60 -6.77 -18.83 -7.79
N PHE A 61 -6.73 -18.21 -8.98
CA PHE A 61 -7.22 -18.80 -10.22
C PHE A 61 -6.43 -18.31 -11.44
N GLU A 62 -6.63 -18.95 -12.60
CA GLU A 62 -5.97 -18.52 -13.84
C GLU A 62 -6.44 -17.12 -14.25
N ASN A 63 -5.48 -16.23 -14.51
CA ASN A 63 -5.69 -14.91 -15.07
C ASN A 63 -6.44 -15.01 -16.40
N ARG A 64 -7.56 -14.29 -16.49
CA ARG A 64 -8.45 -14.31 -17.66
C ARG A 64 -7.82 -13.69 -18.90
N ASP A 65 -6.88 -12.78 -18.70
CA ASP A 65 -6.28 -11.99 -19.78
C ASP A 65 -4.92 -12.55 -20.25
N TYR A 66 -4.31 -13.45 -19.47
CA TYR A 66 -3.02 -14.07 -19.79
C TYR A 66 -3.00 -15.54 -19.38
N ARG A 67 -3.12 -16.43 -20.37
CA ARG A 67 -3.13 -17.88 -20.16
C ARG A 67 -1.85 -18.33 -19.46
N GLY A 68 -2.01 -19.14 -18.41
CA GLY A 68 -0.91 -19.62 -17.56
C GLY A 68 -0.44 -18.66 -16.48
N SER A 69 -0.91 -17.41 -16.46
CA SER A 69 -0.70 -16.50 -15.31
C SER A 69 -1.72 -16.78 -14.22
N ASN A 70 -1.33 -16.62 -12.96
CA ASN A 70 -2.20 -16.63 -11.80
C ASN A 70 -2.77 -15.22 -11.53
N HIS A 71 -3.96 -15.20 -10.95
CA HIS A 71 -4.57 -14.05 -10.29
C HIS A 71 -5.00 -14.47 -8.89
N PHE A 72 -4.41 -13.85 -7.87
CA PHE A 72 -4.58 -14.29 -6.48
C PHE A 72 -4.70 -13.11 -5.52
N PHE A 73 -5.35 -13.33 -4.37
CA PHE A 73 -5.85 -12.25 -3.51
C PHE A 73 -5.57 -12.50 -2.03
N PHE A 74 -5.25 -11.44 -1.29
CA PHE A 74 -5.14 -11.44 0.16
C PHE A 74 -6.21 -10.53 0.79
N ASP A 75 -6.78 -10.95 1.92
CA ASP A 75 -7.65 -10.11 2.74
C ASP A 75 -6.81 -9.13 3.56
N ILE A 76 -7.04 -7.82 3.34
CA ILE A 76 -6.38 -6.73 4.05
C ILE A 76 -7.34 -5.98 5.00
N GLY A 77 -8.47 -6.60 5.33
CA GLY A 77 -9.49 -6.05 6.21
C GLY A 77 -10.47 -5.12 5.50
N ASN A 78 -11.54 -4.75 6.22
CA ASN A 78 -12.59 -3.85 5.73
C ASN A 78 -13.25 -4.29 4.40
N GLY A 79 -13.20 -5.59 4.08
CA GLY A 79 -13.67 -6.14 2.81
C GLY A 79 -12.85 -5.69 1.60
N ASN A 80 -11.61 -5.26 1.81
CA ASN A 80 -10.69 -4.84 0.76
C ASN A 80 -9.69 -5.96 0.48
N LEU A 81 -9.29 -6.09 -0.78
CA LEU A 81 -8.37 -7.13 -1.23
C LEU A 81 -7.10 -6.54 -1.83
N LEU A 82 -5.96 -7.16 -1.55
CA LEU A 82 -4.72 -6.94 -2.30
C LEU A 82 -4.53 -8.11 -3.26
N ALA A 83 -4.49 -7.83 -4.55
CA ALA A 83 -4.42 -8.81 -5.62
C ALA A 83 -3.04 -8.81 -6.30
N PHE A 84 -2.70 -9.91 -6.95
CA PHE A 84 -1.45 -10.09 -7.67
C PHE A 84 -1.63 -10.84 -8.99
N PHE A 85 -0.77 -10.51 -9.95
CA PHE A 85 -0.55 -11.26 -11.19
C PHE A 85 0.94 -11.63 -11.34
N ASP A 86 1.24 -12.79 -11.90
CA ASP A 86 2.62 -13.30 -12.03
C ASP A 86 3.20 -13.32 -13.47
N PHE A 87 2.36 -13.11 -14.49
CA PHE A 87 2.73 -12.98 -15.92
C PHE A 87 3.96 -13.80 -16.39
N PRO A 88 3.94 -15.15 -16.30
CA PRO A 88 5.10 -15.97 -16.60
C PRO A 88 5.59 -15.78 -18.04
N GLY A 89 6.91 -15.63 -18.17
CA GLY A 89 7.58 -15.41 -19.46
C GLY A 89 7.68 -13.95 -19.89
N LEU A 90 7.11 -13.00 -19.14
CA LEU A 90 7.37 -11.57 -19.34
C LEU A 90 8.59 -11.13 -18.52
N ASP A 91 9.50 -10.40 -19.15
CA ASP A 91 10.59 -9.71 -18.45
C ASP A 91 10.14 -8.29 -18.08
N LEU A 92 9.66 -8.15 -16.85
CA LEU A 92 9.11 -6.88 -16.33
C LEU A 92 10.18 -5.99 -15.70
N GLY A 93 11.38 -6.53 -15.47
CA GLY A 93 12.46 -5.86 -14.74
C GLY A 93 12.11 -5.56 -13.27
N PRO A 94 13.00 -4.87 -12.53
CA PRO A 94 12.75 -4.52 -11.14
C PRO A 94 11.75 -3.36 -11.03
N TYR A 95 11.08 -3.28 -9.87
CA TYR A 95 10.24 -2.14 -9.49
C TYR A 95 10.99 -0.80 -9.64
N LYS A 96 10.25 0.24 -10.04
CA LYS A 96 10.74 1.62 -10.16
C LYS A 96 9.68 2.59 -9.62
N GLU A 97 10.09 3.41 -8.65
CA GLU A 97 9.26 4.52 -8.15
C GLU A 97 9.32 5.68 -9.15
N ILE A 98 8.34 5.74 -10.05
CA ILE A 98 8.27 6.72 -11.15
C ILE A 98 6.88 7.33 -11.26
N LEU A 99 6.79 8.49 -11.93
CA LEU A 99 5.50 9.11 -12.22
C LEU A 99 4.60 8.15 -13.01
N GLY A 100 3.38 7.93 -12.50
CA GLY A 100 2.42 6.96 -13.06
C GLY A 100 2.56 5.53 -12.52
N GLY A 101 3.61 5.25 -11.76
CA GLY A 101 3.76 4.02 -10.99
C GLY A 101 3.17 4.13 -9.58
N LEU A 102 3.24 3.03 -8.83
CA LEU A 102 2.93 3.02 -7.40
C LEU A 102 3.93 3.89 -6.64
N HIS A 103 3.46 4.62 -5.63
CA HIS A 103 4.34 5.27 -4.65
C HIS A 103 4.46 4.39 -3.39
N HIS A 104 3.33 4.02 -2.77
CA HIS A 104 3.22 2.95 -1.78
C HIS A 104 1.75 2.54 -1.57
N VAL A 105 1.52 1.40 -0.91
CA VAL A 105 0.20 1.00 -0.38
C VAL A 105 0.24 1.06 1.14
N ALA A 106 -0.59 1.92 1.74
CA ALA A 106 -0.75 1.99 3.19
C ALA A 106 -1.91 1.09 3.65
N ILE A 107 -1.63 0.20 4.59
CA ILE A 107 -2.56 -0.79 5.12
C ILE A 107 -2.76 -0.51 6.60
N SER A 108 -4.02 -0.31 6.98
CA SER A 108 -4.40 -0.05 8.37
C SER A 108 -4.31 -1.31 9.21
N VAL A 109 -3.71 -1.20 10.38
CA VAL A 109 -3.61 -2.29 11.37
C VAL A 109 -3.82 -1.72 12.77
N ASP A 110 -4.35 -2.53 13.70
CA ASP A 110 -4.43 -2.08 15.10
C ASP A 110 -3.04 -1.85 15.70
N PRO A 111 -2.88 -0.93 16.68
CA PRO A 111 -1.56 -0.64 17.28
C PRO A 111 -0.82 -1.86 17.84
N SER A 112 -1.54 -2.82 18.42
CA SER A 112 -0.93 -4.07 18.92
C SER A 112 -0.47 -4.99 17.79
N THR A 113 -1.21 -5.03 16.68
CA THR A 113 -0.82 -5.76 15.46
C THR A 113 0.36 -5.08 14.80
N TRP A 114 0.38 -3.75 14.73
CA TRP A 114 1.50 -2.98 14.21
C TRP A 114 2.82 -3.33 14.91
N GLU A 115 2.85 -3.28 16.24
CA GLU A 115 4.05 -3.58 17.04
C GLU A 115 4.52 -5.03 16.83
N ARG A 116 3.57 -5.95 16.71
CA ARG A 116 3.82 -7.36 16.47
C ARG A 116 4.40 -7.62 15.07
N LEU A 117 3.81 -7.02 14.03
CA LEU A 117 4.27 -7.15 12.64
C LEU A 117 5.63 -6.48 12.46
N ARG A 118 5.87 -5.33 13.10
CA ARG A 118 7.20 -4.70 13.17
C ARG A 118 8.24 -5.67 13.72
N GLY A 119 7.93 -6.35 14.82
CA GLY A 119 8.82 -7.38 15.39
C GLY A 119 9.08 -8.55 14.44
N LYS A 120 8.07 -9.00 13.68
CA LYS A 120 8.23 -10.06 12.69
C LYS A 120 9.12 -9.61 11.51
N LEU A 121 8.96 -8.38 11.02
CA LEU A 121 9.80 -7.80 9.98
C LEU A 121 11.28 -7.75 10.40
N GLU A 122 11.55 -7.28 11.62
CA GLU A 122 12.90 -7.28 12.20
C GLU A 122 13.48 -8.69 12.30
N ALA A 123 12.71 -9.66 12.83
CA ALA A 123 13.15 -11.04 12.97
C ALA A 123 13.42 -11.73 11.63
N ALA A 124 12.68 -11.37 10.59
CA ALA A 124 12.87 -11.86 9.23
C ALA A 124 13.99 -11.13 8.47
N GLY A 125 14.59 -10.09 9.06
CA GLY A 125 15.65 -9.30 8.42
C GLY A 125 15.15 -8.42 7.27
N VAL A 126 13.86 -8.07 7.25
CA VAL A 126 13.28 -7.18 6.22
C VAL A 126 13.68 -5.73 6.52
N PRO A 127 14.40 -5.05 5.62
CA PRO A 127 14.73 -3.64 5.80
C PRO A 127 13.47 -2.79 5.90
N HIS A 128 13.41 -1.94 6.93
CA HIS A 128 12.26 -1.09 7.17
C HIS A 128 12.66 0.25 7.79
N GLN A 129 11.79 1.25 7.64
CA GLN A 129 11.94 2.58 8.22
C GLN A 129 10.71 2.88 9.08
N VAL A 130 10.93 3.04 10.38
CA VAL A 130 9.90 3.56 11.29
C VAL A 130 9.87 5.08 11.15
N GLU A 131 8.78 5.62 10.62
CA GLU A 131 8.60 7.06 10.44
C GLU A 131 8.02 7.71 11.71
N SER A 132 7.18 6.96 12.44
CA SER A 132 6.59 7.39 13.70
C SER A 132 6.25 6.18 14.57
N GLY A 133 5.73 6.42 15.78
CA GLY A 133 5.18 5.34 16.62
C GLY A 133 3.93 4.66 16.06
N ALA A 134 3.42 5.09 14.90
CA ALA A 134 2.26 4.54 14.24
C ALA A 134 2.49 4.18 12.75
N SER A 135 3.67 4.45 12.18
CA SER A 135 3.94 4.27 10.75
C SER A 135 5.29 3.59 10.52
N ILE A 136 5.28 2.54 9.70
CA ILE A 136 6.47 1.80 9.27
C ILE A 136 6.39 1.52 7.78
N TYR A 137 7.46 1.88 7.05
CA TYR A 137 7.63 1.61 5.63
C TYR A 137 8.60 0.46 5.40
N PHE A 138 8.32 -0.37 4.40
CA PHE A 138 9.20 -1.45 3.94
C PHE A 138 8.84 -1.83 2.50
N ALA A 139 9.63 -2.70 1.89
CA ALA A 139 9.35 -3.24 0.57
C ALA A 139 8.89 -4.71 0.68
N ASP A 140 8.02 -5.10 -0.24
CA ASP A 140 7.71 -6.51 -0.49
C ASP A 140 8.85 -7.20 -1.29
N PRO A 141 8.75 -8.51 -1.59
CA PRO A 141 9.79 -9.24 -2.34
C PRO A 141 10.11 -8.66 -3.73
N ASP A 142 9.14 -7.97 -4.35
CA ASP A 142 9.24 -7.40 -5.70
C ASP A 142 9.58 -5.90 -5.69
N GLY A 143 9.76 -5.32 -4.50
CA GLY A 143 10.14 -3.91 -4.30
C GLY A 143 8.96 -2.95 -4.17
N ALA A 144 7.72 -3.42 -4.21
CA ALA A 144 6.55 -2.58 -3.98
C ALA A 144 6.59 -2.03 -2.55
N ARG A 145 6.50 -0.71 -2.43
CA ARG A 145 6.58 -0.04 -1.14
C ARG A 145 5.26 -0.18 -0.39
N LEU A 146 5.35 -0.67 0.84
CA LEU A 146 4.23 -0.83 1.76
C LEU A 146 4.40 0.08 2.97
N GLU A 147 3.28 0.44 3.57
CA GLU A 147 3.19 1.11 4.86
C GLU A 147 2.20 0.36 5.74
N LEU A 148 2.58 0.03 6.97
CA LEU A 148 1.61 -0.33 8.02
C LEU A 148 1.35 0.90 8.87
N LEU A 149 0.08 1.30 8.96
CA LEU A 149 -0.35 2.49 9.66
C LEU A 149 -1.32 2.12 10.79
N ALA A 150 -0.97 2.52 12.02
CA ALA A 150 -1.73 2.25 13.24
C ALA A 150 -2.74 3.35 13.61
N ASP A 151 -2.71 4.48 12.90
CA ASP A 151 -3.74 5.52 13.06
C ASP A 151 -5.10 4.98 12.58
N PRO A 152 -6.22 5.42 13.20
CA PRO A 152 -7.56 5.07 12.72
C PRO A 152 -7.78 5.47 11.26
N LEU A 153 -8.61 4.71 10.54
CA LEU A 153 -8.99 5.05 9.17
C LEU A 153 -9.54 6.48 9.10
N GLY A 154 -8.96 7.28 8.20
CA GLY A 154 -9.36 8.68 8.03
C GLY A 154 -8.67 9.65 8.98
N GLU A 155 -7.72 9.19 9.78
CA GLU A 155 -6.82 10.03 10.57
C GLU A 155 -5.39 9.92 10.04
N MET A 156 -4.67 11.04 10.08
CA MET A 156 -3.24 11.09 9.78
C MET A 156 -2.56 12.07 10.75
N TYR A 157 -1.56 11.60 11.47
CA TYR A 157 -0.76 12.42 12.39
C TYR A 157 -1.65 13.15 13.43
N GLY A 158 -2.69 12.46 13.92
CA GLY A 158 -3.66 13.01 14.88
C GLY A 158 -4.64 14.03 14.29
N SER A 159 -4.67 14.21 12.97
CA SER A 159 -5.64 15.06 12.28
C SER A 159 -6.68 14.21 11.56
N HIS A 160 -7.96 14.58 11.69
CA HIS A 160 -9.02 13.97 10.90
C HIS A 160 -8.96 14.50 9.46
N VAL A 161 -8.74 13.60 8.50
CA VAL A 161 -8.56 13.92 7.07
C VAL A 161 -9.76 13.53 6.21
N ILE A 162 -10.84 13.04 6.83
CA ILE A 162 -12.12 12.79 6.16
C ILE A 162 -13.26 13.61 6.77
#